data_AF-A0A6H1ZSX4-F1
#
_entry.id   AF-A0A6H1ZSX4-F1
#
_cell.length_a   1.000
_cell.length_b   1.000
_cell.length_c   1.000
_cell.angle_alpha   90.00
_cell.angle_beta   90.00
_cell.angle_gamma   90.00
#
_symmetry.space_group_name_H-M   'P 1'
#
loop_
_entity.id
_entity.type
_entity.pdbx_description
1 polymer ?
#
loop_
_entity_poly.entity_id
_entity_poly.type
_entity_poly.pdbx_seq_one_letter_code
_entity_poly.pdbx_strand_id
1 'polypeptide(L)'
;VWEKASFATFPDGRVIELTDDMPFNEQFQVAMAAQEVSSANVRKMRVATFLGNEILQDVGTPHNHDQFPYVPYIAYLDRHQRPYGVPRQIRDMDYEINKRRTSGLAKLNARTVFVEEGVVKDLNKLRAEIARPDTFVVVNKGKLLEGRIKVEDYQGDIRNNIVLGQEAARDLQEISGAVSELMGFESNLVSGKAQEIKQRAGATVLAPIFDNVKRSDTRLGYLVMSAIQQHWKKEKVIRVTDKLRGGYKNIIFNQEYLDDTGNVNVKNNITQGKYDIVVTRYPQTDTIREKMFDLLSEAIKASPPEAVPQLIDIAFEQIDLPNKDIILTRLRQTFNLAIPDQNLTKEQLESQLREQRAVQAEKDAETEKLQTEEQSLKNEKILAQIKRLLAQIELDKSEAEKIDTEKELSIAKDTREDETHDLEIMAGGNR
;
A
#
# COMPACT_ATOMS: atom_id res chain seq x y z
N VAL A 1 -30.53 -5.95 31.54
CA VAL A 1 -31.16 -5.66 32.85
C VAL A 1 -30.04 -5.44 33.86
N TRP A 2 -30.27 -4.67 34.92
CA TRP A 2 -29.31 -4.60 36.03
C TRP A 2 -29.66 -5.70 37.02
N GLU A 3 -28.75 -6.65 37.19
CA GLU A 3 -28.91 -7.77 38.10
C GLU A 3 -27.81 -7.69 39.15
N LYS A 4 -28.13 -8.08 40.39
CA LYS A 4 -27.16 -8.09 41.48
C LYS A 4 -26.36 -9.39 41.38
N ALA A 5 -25.10 -9.28 40.96
CA ALA A 5 -24.19 -10.41 40.85
C ALA A 5 -23.20 -10.43 42.01
N SER A 6 -22.84 -11.63 42.46
CA SER A 6 -21.84 -11.85 43.50
C SER A 6 -20.54 -12.32 42.86
N PHE A 7 -19.41 -11.75 43.30
CA PHE A 7 -18.08 -12.02 42.77
C PHE A 7 -17.17 -12.51 43.88
N ALA A 8 -16.50 -13.62 43.64
CA ALA A 8 -15.43 -14.15 44.48
C ALA A 8 -14.07 -13.68 43.94
N THR A 9 -13.34 -12.90 44.75
CA THR A 9 -11.99 -12.44 44.44
C THR A 9 -10.97 -13.33 45.15
N PHE A 10 -10.02 -13.87 44.40
CA PHE A 10 -8.94 -14.73 44.91
C PHE A 10 -7.65 -13.94 45.19
N PRO A 11 -6.74 -14.45 46.04
CA PRO A 11 -5.44 -13.83 46.31
C PRO A 11 -4.59 -13.55 45.06
N ASP A 12 -4.75 -14.37 44.02
CA ASP A 12 -4.07 -14.22 42.72
C ASP A 12 -4.67 -13.09 41.85
N GLY A 13 -5.65 -12.33 42.35
CA GLY A 13 -6.37 -11.29 41.60
C GLY A 13 -7.42 -11.83 40.62
N ARG A 14 -7.71 -13.14 40.66
CA ARG A 14 -8.77 -13.75 39.84
C ARG A 14 -10.14 -13.36 40.42
N VAL A 15 -11.08 -13.05 39.53
CA VAL A 15 -12.47 -12.73 39.90
C VAL A 15 -13.40 -13.70 39.19
N ILE A 16 -14.19 -14.46 39.95
CA ILE A 16 -15.18 -15.40 39.42
C ILE A 16 -16.57 -14.91 39.81
N GLU A 17 -17.47 -14.83 38.83
CA GLU A 17 -18.89 -14.55 39.08
C GLU A 17 -19.57 -15.82 39.61
N LEU A 18 -20.19 -15.73 40.78
CA LEU A 18 -21.02 -16.78 41.36
C LEU A 18 -22.41 -16.67 40.73
N THR A 19 -22.65 -17.42 39.66
CA THR A 19 -23.95 -17.52 39.00
C THR A 19 -24.81 -18.59 39.66
N ASP A 20 -26.11 -18.33 39.82
CA ASP A 20 -27.09 -19.26 40.41
C ASP A 20 -27.19 -20.60 39.66
N ASP A 21 -26.76 -20.66 38.39
CA ASP A 21 -26.72 -21.87 37.56
C ASP A 21 -25.59 -22.85 37.94
N MET A 22 -24.62 -22.45 38.76
CA MET A 22 -23.54 -23.34 39.22
C MET A 22 -24.02 -24.29 40.33
N PRO A 23 -23.55 -25.55 40.36
CA PRO A 23 -23.88 -26.46 41.45
C PRO A 23 -23.38 -25.90 42.78
N PHE A 24 -24.23 -25.99 43.80
CA PHE A 24 -24.01 -25.40 45.13
C PHE A 24 -22.64 -25.77 45.75
N ASN A 25 -22.17 -27.00 45.51
CA ASN A 25 -20.87 -27.46 46.00
C ASN A 25 -19.69 -26.69 45.40
N GLU A 26 -19.74 -26.37 44.10
CA GLU A 26 -18.68 -25.59 43.43
C GLU A 26 -18.72 -24.14 43.90
N GLN A 27 -19.91 -23.55 44.02
CA GLN A 27 -20.06 -22.20 44.56
C GLN A 27 -19.50 -22.09 45.98
N PHE A 28 -19.77 -23.07 46.84
CA PHE A 28 -19.29 -23.08 48.22
C PHE A 28 -17.77 -23.23 48.30
N GLN A 29 -17.17 -24.11 47.48
CA GLN A 29 -15.71 -24.26 47.40
C GLN A 29 -15.03 -22.97 46.90
N VAL A 30 -15.59 -22.34 45.86
CA VAL A 30 -15.10 -21.07 45.32
C VAL A 30 -15.20 -19.96 46.37
N ALA A 31 -16.31 -19.87 47.10
CA ALA A 31 -16.49 -18.87 48.16
C ALA A 31 -15.56 -19.09 49.37
N MET A 32 -15.30 -20.35 49.76
CA MET A 32 -14.36 -20.71 50.83
C MET A 32 -12.90 -20.41 50.47
N ALA A 33 -12.55 -20.54 49.18
CA ALA A 33 -11.21 -20.27 48.67
C ALA A 33 -11.00 -18.79 48.28
N ALA A 34 -12.06 -17.98 48.28
CA ALA A 34 -12.00 -16.56 47.98
C ALA A 34 -11.46 -15.75 49.16
N GLN A 35 -10.69 -14.71 48.85
CA GLN A 35 -10.22 -13.72 49.83
C GLN A 35 -11.34 -12.74 50.19
N GLU A 36 -12.15 -12.36 49.22
CA GLU A 36 -13.27 -11.42 49.41
C GLU A 36 -14.43 -11.78 48.49
N VAL A 37 -15.65 -11.78 49.02
CA VAL A 37 -16.87 -11.91 48.23
C VAL A 37 -17.56 -10.56 48.19
N SER A 38 -17.62 -9.96 47.00
CA SER A 38 -18.23 -8.65 46.78
C SER A 38 -19.50 -8.78 45.94
N SER A 39 -20.53 -7.99 46.25
CA SER A 39 -21.74 -7.93 45.43
C SER A 39 -21.79 -6.61 44.66
N ALA A 40 -21.99 -6.66 43.35
CA ALA A 40 -22.10 -5.48 42.50
C ALA A 40 -23.29 -5.59 41.55
N ASN A 41 -23.89 -4.45 41.22
CA ASN A 41 -24.93 -4.39 40.20
C ASN A 41 -24.26 -4.41 38.82
N VAL A 42 -24.56 -5.43 38.03
CA VAL A 42 -23.94 -5.66 36.72
C VAL A 42 -25.00 -5.65 35.66
N ARG A 43 -24.62 -5.17 34.47
CA ARG A 43 -25.51 -5.14 33.31
C ARG A 43 -25.48 -6.52 32.63
N LYS A 44 -26.56 -7.28 32.78
CA LYS A 44 -26.77 -8.58 32.11
C LYS A 44 -27.59 -8.46 30.84
N MET A 45 -27.24 -9.26 29.83
CA MET A 45 -28.02 -9.34 28.60
C MET A 45 -29.12 -10.39 28.69
N ARG A 46 -30.27 -10.09 28.09
CA ARG A 46 -31.42 -10.99 27.96
C ARG A 46 -31.86 -11.05 26.52
N VAL A 47 -32.38 -12.20 26.11
CA VAL A 47 -32.94 -12.42 24.78
C VAL A 47 -34.44 -12.62 24.94
N ALA A 48 -35.20 -11.69 24.38
CA ALA A 48 -36.64 -11.79 24.29
C ALA A 48 -37.06 -12.06 22.85
N THR A 49 -37.87 -13.09 22.63
CA THR A 49 -38.55 -13.36 21.37
C THR A 49 -40.00 -12.92 21.50
N PHE A 50 -40.43 -12.05 20.61
CA PHE A 50 -41.77 -11.47 20.62
C PHE A 50 -42.37 -11.51 19.22
N LEU A 51 -43.70 -11.55 19.14
CA LEU A 51 -44.47 -11.48 17.91
C LEU A 51 -45.55 -10.41 18.07
N GLY A 52 -45.42 -9.32 17.32
CA GLY A 52 -46.31 -8.17 17.47
C GLY A 52 -46.21 -7.57 18.88
N ASN A 53 -47.30 -7.66 19.65
CA ASN A 53 -47.37 -7.14 21.02
C ASN A 53 -47.16 -8.21 22.11
N GLU A 54 -47.02 -9.49 21.74
CA GLU A 54 -46.90 -10.60 22.68
C GLU A 54 -45.44 -11.06 22.81
N ILE A 55 -44.97 -11.27 24.04
CA ILE A 55 -43.65 -11.85 24.33
C ILE A 55 -43.80 -13.36 24.45
N LEU A 56 -43.14 -14.10 23.55
CA LEU A 56 -43.18 -15.57 23.53
C LEU A 56 -42.18 -16.18 24.51
N GLN A 57 -41.00 -15.55 24.63
CA GLN A 57 -39.91 -16.05 25.45
C GLN A 57 -39.07 -14.89 25.95
N ASP A 58 -38.68 -14.90 27.22
CA ASP A 58 -37.72 -13.98 27.83
C ASP A 58 -36.75 -14.79 28.69
N VAL A 59 -35.54 -15.01 28.18
CA VAL A 59 -34.50 -15.83 28.83
C VAL A 59 -33.19 -15.03 28.87
N GLY A 60 -32.33 -15.36 29.84
CA GLY A 60 -30.95 -14.86 29.86
C GLY A 60 -30.20 -15.24 28.57
N THR A 61 -29.14 -14.49 28.24
CA THR A 61 -28.34 -14.85 27.06
C THR A 61 -27.71 -16.22 27.20
N PRO A 62 -27.70 -17.05 26.13
CA PRO A 62 -26.99 -18.32 26.13
C PRO A 62 -25.46 -18.15 26.05
N HIS A 63 -24.97 -16.92 25.84
CA HIS A 63 -23.55 -16.61 25.70
C HIS A 63 -22.97 -16.07 27.01
N ASN A 64 -21.70 -16.40 27.27
CA ASN A 64 -20.97 -15.89 28.43
C ASN A 64 -20.65 -14.38 28.32
N HIS A 65 -20.87 -13.76 27.16
CA HIS A 65 -20.72 -12.32 26.99
C HIS A 65 -22.04 -11.57 27.26
N ASP A 66 -21.97 -10.52 28.06
CA ASP A 66 -23.08 -9.58 28.28
C ASP A 66 -23.21 -8.51 27.16
N GLN A 67 -22.75 -8.85 25.94
CA GLN A 67 -22.75 -7.99 24.76
C GLN A 67 -23.67 -8.51 23.65
N PHE A 68 -24.11 -7.60 22.77
CA PHE A 68 -24.99 -7.98 21.66
C PHE A 68 -24.25 -8.93 20.72
N PRO A 69 -24.86 -10.08 20.34
CA PRO A 69 -24.21 -11.08 19.49
C PRO A 69 -24.06 -10.61 18.03
N TYR A 70 -24.81 -9.58 17.63
CA TYR A 70 -24.74 -9.00 16.30
C TYR A 70 -23.83 -7.77 16.29
N VAL A 71 -22.84 -7.79 15.40
CA VAL A 71 -21.92 -6.67 15.19
C VAL A 71 -22.27 -6.00 13.86
N PRO A 72 -22.89 -4.81 13.87
CA PRO A 72 -23.20 -4.11 12.64
C PRO A 72 -21.96 -3.42 12.08
N TYR A 73 -21.72 -3.54 10.78
CA TYR A 73 -20.75 -2.74 10.06
C TYR A 73 -21.44 -1.46 9.59
N ILE A 74 -21.04 -0.32 10.16
CA ILE A 74 -21.66 0.97 9.91
C ILE A 74 -20.61 1.91 9.31
N ALA A 75 -20.91 2.48 8.14
CA ALA A 75 -20.05 3.48 7.52
C ALA A 75 -20.25 4.86 8.18
N TYR A 76 -21.46 5.42 8.10
CA TYR A 76 -21.81 6.71 8.71
C TYR A 76 -23.11 6.66 9.49
N LEU A 77 -23.28 7.60 10.43
CA LEU A 77 -24.48 7.77 11.25
C LEU A 77 -25.07 9.16 11.03
N ASP A 78 -26.36 9.21 10.78
CA ASP A 78 -27.13 10.45 10.71
C ASP A 78 -27.30 11.07 12.11
N ARG A 79 -27.76 12.33 12.20
CA ARG A 79 -28.10 13.00 13.47
C ARG A 79 -29.08 12.20 14.32
N HIS A 80 -29.95 11.42 13.68
CA HIS A 80 -30.92 10.52 14.32
C HIS A 80 -30.38 9.09 14.54
N GLN A 81 -29.06 8.90 14.49
CA GLN A 81 -28.38 7.59 14.65
C GLN A 81 -28.82 6.53 13.62
N ARG A 82 -29.29 6.96 12.45
CA ARG A 82 -29.64 6.04 11.36
C ARG A 82 -28.39 5.75 10.53
N PRO A 83 -28.03 4.47 10.32
CA PRO A 83 -26.87 4.13 9.50
C PRO A 83 -27.12 4.49 8.03
N TYR A 84 -26.10 5.01 7.35
CA TYR A 84 -26.13 5.23 5.91
C TYR A 84 -24.75 4.99 5.28
N GLY A 85 -24.73 4.74 3.97
CA GLY A 85 -23.51 4.54 3.19
C GLY A 85 -23.18 5.70 2.27
N VAL A 86 -22.00 5.62 1.66
CA VAL A 86 -21.48 6.61 0.68
C VAL A 86 -22.52 6.97 -0.41
N PRO A 87 -23.29 6.03 -1.01
CA PRO A 87 -24.24 6.40 -2.06
C PRO A 87 -25.28 7.44 -1.66
N ARG A 88 -25.67 7.53 -0.37
CA ARG A 88 -26.63 8.54 0.09
C ARG A 88 -26.08 9.96 -0.01
N GLN A 89 -24.77 10.15 0.08
CA GLN A 89 -24.11 11.46 -0.06
C GLN A 89 -23.97 11.88 -1.52
N ILE A 90 -23.78 10.91 -2.41
CA ILE A 90 -23.57 11.13 -3.85
C ILE A 90 -24.91 11.36 -4.58
N ARG A 91 -25.96 10.68 -4.13
CA ARG A 91 -27.26 10.62 -4.82
C ARG A 91 -27.81 11.98 -5.25
N ASP A 92 -27.75 12.98 -4.37
CA ASP A 92 -28.38 14.28 -4.65
C ASP A 92 -27.56 15.06 -5.72
N MET A 93 -26.23 14.92 -5.71
CA MET A 93 -25.35 15.46 -6.75
C MET A 93 -25.55 14.75 -8.10
N ASP A 94 -25.73 13.42 -8.09
CA ASP A 94 -26.05 12.64 -9.30
C ASP A 94 -27.36 13.11 -9.94
N TYR A 95 -28.40 13.36 -9.13
CA TYR A 95 -29.66 13.90 -9.63
C TYR A 95 -29.49 15.28 -10.27
N GLU A 96 -28.67 16.13 -9.68
CA GLU A 96 -28.38 17.46 -10.19
C GLU A 96 -27.65 17.41 -11.54
N ILE A 97 -26.61 16.57 -11.67
CA ILE A 97 -25.89 16.35 -12.93
C ILE A 97 -26.83 15.83 -14.01
N ASN A 98 -27.65 14.82 -13.68
CA ASN A 98 -28.61 14.26 -14.62
C ASN A 98 -29.64 15.32 -15.07
N LYS A 99 -30.19 16.09 -14.14
CA LYS A 99 -31.14 17.16 -14.45
C LYS A 99 -30.51 18.26 -15.30
N ARG A 100 -29.26 18.65 -15.03
CA ARG A 100 -28.50 19.61 -15.85
C ARG A 100 -28.25 19.08 -17.25
N ARG A 101 -27.87 17.81 -17.39
CA ARG A 101 -27.67 17.18 -18.71
C ARG A 101 -28.96 17.19 -19.52
N THR A 102 -30.09 16.79 -18.93
CA THR A 102 -31.39 16.83 -19.59
C THR A 102 -31.81 18.25 -19.94
N SER A 103 -31.66 19.20 -19.02
CA SER A 103 -32.00 20.61 -19.27
C SER A 103 -31.09 21.26 -20.31
N GLY A 104 -29.80 20.92 -20.32
CA GLY A 104 -28.83 21.41 -21.30
C GLY A 104 -29.15 20.90 -22.70
N LEU A 105 -29.46 19.61 -22.84
CA LEU A 105 -29.94 19.03 -24.10
C LEU A 105 -31.26 19.65 -24.57
N ALA A 106 -32.19 19.90 -23.64
CA ALA A 106 -33.44 20.57 -23.97
C ALA A 106 -33.22 22.02 -24.46
N LYS A 107 -32.34 22.79 -23.80
CA LYS A 107 -31.96 24.15 -24.21
C LYS A 107 -31.20 24.19 -25.54
N LEU A 108 -30.39 23.18 -25.84
CA LEU A 108 -29.71 23.03 -27.14
C LEU A 108 -30.71 22.85 -28.29
N ASN A 109 -31.80 22.14 -28.04
CA ASN A 109 -32.84 21.89 -29.04
C ASN A 109 -33.89 23.01 -29.10
N ALA A 110 -34.03 23.79 -28.01
CA ALA A 110 -34.98 24.89 -27.94
C ALA A 110 -34.42 26.15 -28.63
N ARG A 111 -35.24 26.76 -29.49
CA ARG A 111 -34.97 28.07 -30.09
C ARG A 111 -36.12 29.01 -29.76
N THR A 112 -35.81 30.19 -29.24
CA THR A 112 -36.81 31.24 -29.03
C THR A 112 -36.67 32.31 -30.09
N VAL A 113 -37.81 32.65 -30.69
CA VAL A 113 -37.86 33.58 -31.81
C VAL A 113 -38.87 34.66 -31.49
N PHE A 114 -38.36 35.88 -31.40
CA PHE A 114 -39.17 37.08 -31.26
C PHE A 114 -39.58 37.53 -32.66
N VAL A 115 -40.88 37.64 -32.90
CA VAL A 115 -41.45 38.07 -34.19
C VAL A 115 -42.44 39.19 -33.90
N GLU A 116 -42.28 40.31 -34.59
CA GLU A 116 -43.24 41.43 -34.52
C GLU A 116 -44.55 41.10 -35.27
N GLU A 117 -45.67 41.56 -34.73
CA GLU A 117 -47.01 41.20 -35.23
C GLU A 117 -47.23 41.73 -36.66
N GLY A 118 -47.66 40.85 -37.59
CA GLY A 118 -47.82 41.19 -39.02
C GLY A 118 -46.58 40.99 -39.92
N VAL A 119 -45.47 40.44 -39.40
CA VAL A 119 -44.27 40.13 -40.21
C VAL A 119 -44.40 38.84 -41.01
N VAL A 120 -45.10 37.83 -40.49
CA VAL A 120 -45.20 36.50 -41.09
C VAL A 120 -46.67 36.17 -41.38
N LYS A 121 -46.95 35.70 -42.61
CA LYS A 121 -48.33 35.36 -43.05
C LYS A 121 -48.90 34.13 -42.33
N ASP A 122 -48.04 33.21 -41.88
CA ASP A 122 -48.43 31.95 -41.27
C ASP A 122 -47.46 31.56 -40.12
N LEU A 123 -47.87 31.85 -38.88
CA LEU A 123 -47.07 31.62 -37.67
C LEU A 123 -46.77 30.13 -37.40
N ASN A 124 -47.65 29.24 -37.85
CA ASN A 124 -47.51 27.80 -37.61
C ASN A 124 -46.42 27.18 -38.49
N LYS A 125 -46.30 27.63 -39.75
CA LYS A 125 -45.22 27.21 -40.64
C LYS A 125 -43.86 27.68 -40.13
N LEU A 126 -43.79 28.93 -39.67
CA LEU A 126 -42.58 29.49 -39.06
C LEU A 126 -42.11 28.67 -37.86
N ARG A 127 -43.01 28.28 -36.96
CA ARG A 127 -42.67 27.42 -35.81
C ARG A 127 -42.12 26.05 -36.25
N ALA A 128 -42.74 25.41 -37.24
CA ALA A 128 -42.30 24.11 -37.74
C ALA A 128 -40.93 24.17 -38.46
N GLU A 129 -40.67 25.28 -39.14
CA GLU A 129 -39.40 25.55 -39.83
C GLU A 129 -38.26 25.83 -38.85
N ILE A 130 -38.49 26.66 -37.83
CA ILE A 130 -37.46 27.04 -36.85
C ILE A 130 -37.08 25.89 -35.91
N ALA A 131 -38.02 24.98 -35.64
CA ALA A 131 -37.78 23.77 -34.86
C ALA A 131 -36.81 22.79 -35.53
N ARG A 132 -36.57 22.92 -36.84
CA ARG A 132 -35.57 22.12 -37.56
C ARG A 132 -34.18 22.77 -37.40
N PRO A 133 -33.12 22.00 -37.11
CA PRO A 133 -31.78 22.52 -36.90
C PRO A 133 -31.22 23.36 -38.05
N ASP A 134 -31.67 23.11 -39.28
CA ASP A 134 -31.00 23.55 -40.51
C ASP A 134 -31.98 24.26 -41.48
N THR A 135 -32.66 25.32 -41.00
CA THR A 135 -33.72 25.98 -41.78
C THR A 135 -33.39 27.41 -42.16
N PHE A 136 -33.60 27.72 -43.44
CA PHE A 136 -33.49 29.04 -44.03
C PHE A 136 -34.87 29.70 -44.12
N VAL A 137 -35.12 30.73 -43.30
CA VAL A 137 -36.40 31.45 -43.29
C VAL A 137 -36.29 32.70 -44.17
N VAL A 138 -37.08 32.75 -45.24
CA VAL A 138 -37.14 33.91 -46.14
C VAL A 138 -38.15 34.92 -45.59
N VAL A 139 -37.65 36.11 -45.23
CA VAL A 139 -38.47 37.22 -44.73
C VAL A 139 -38.62 38.31 -45.79
N ASN A 140 -39.70 39.09 -45.71
CA ASN A 140 -39.94 40.19 -46.65
C ASN A 140 -38.84 41.27 -46.59
N LYS A 141 -38.51 41.82 -47.75
CA LYS A 141 -37.43 42.80 -47.97
C LYS A 141 -37.60 44.01 -47.03
N GLY A 142 -36.53 44.38 -46.30
CA GLY A 142 -36.52 45.50 -45.34
C GLY A 142 -36.88 45.14 -43.89
N LYS A 143 -37.32 43.91 -43.60
CA LYS A 143 -37.70 43.49 -42.23
C LYS A 143 -36.56 42.93 -41.38
N LEU A 144 -35.47 42.46 -42.01
CA LEU A 144 -34.27 41.99 -41.30
C LEU A 144 -33.36 43.15 -40.82
N LEU A 145 -33.30 44.25 -41.59
CA LEU A 145 -32.45 45.42 -41.35
C LEU A 145 -32.87 46.27 -40.15
N GLU A 146 -34.13 46.19 -39.72
CA GLU A 146 -34.67 46.90 -38.54
C GLU A 146 -34.64 46.06 -37.24
N GLY A 147 -34.11 44.83 -37.27
CA GLY A 147 -34.05 43.97 -36.07
C GLY A 147 -35.39 43.38 -35.61
N ARG A 148 -36.40 43.31 -36.50
CA ARG A 148 -37.78 42.86 -36.22
C ARG A 148 -37.95 41.36 -36.00
N ILE A 149 -36.89 40.58 -36.23
CA ILE A 149 -36.80 39.18 -35.83
C ILE A 149 -35.46 38.99 -35.12
N LYS A 150 -35.53 38.62 -33.84
CA LYS A 150 -34.36 38.22 -33.05
C LYS A 150 -34.51 36.76 -32.69
N VAL A 151 -33.56 35.95 -33.16
CA VAL A 151 -33.37 34.59 -32.67
C VAL A 151 -32.38 34.72 -31.52
N GLU A 152 -32.83 34.50 -30.30
CA GLU A 152 -31.91 34.40 -29.17
C GLU A 152 -31.29 33.01 -29.17
N ASP A 153 -29.97 32.97 -29.19
CA ASP A 153 -29.19 31.75 -29.07
C ASP A 153 -28.86 31.51 -27.58
N TYR A 154 -29.28 30.37 -27.03
CA TYR A 154 -28.98 29.98 -25.65
C TYR A 154 -27.49 29.63 -25.42
N GLN A 155 -26.58 29.96 -26.33
CA GLN A 155 -25.18 29.53 -26.28
C GLN A 155 -24.47 29.94 -24.97
N GLY A 156 -24.76 31.12 -24.43
CA GLY A 156 -24.22 31.57 -23.14
C GLY A 156 -24.72 30.71 -21.96
N ASP A 157 -26.01 30.46 -21.91
CA ASP A 157 -26.67 29.60 -20.92
C ASP A 157 -26.17 28.16 -20.99
N ILE A 158 -25.90 27.65 -22.19
CA ILE A 158 -25.37 26.31 -22.42
C ILE A 158 -23.94 26.21 -21.90
N ARG A 159 -23.08 27.19 -22.20
CA ARG A 159 -21.71 27.24 -21.65
C ARG A 159 -21.72 27.24 -20.13
N ASN A 160 -22.59 28.05 -19.52
CA ASN A 160 -22.73 28.10 -18.06
C ASN A 160 -23.19 26.74 -17.48
N ASN A 161 -24.16 26.07 -18.12
CA ASN A 161 -24.61 24.73 -17.70
C ASN A 161 -23.52 23.66 -17.83
N ILE A 162 -22.68 23.74 -18.85
CA ILE A 162 -21.56 22.81 -19.04
C ILE A 162 -20.50 23.04 -17.96
N VAL A 163 -20.13 24.29 -17.68
CA VAL A 163 -19.15 24.63 -16.64
C VAL A 163 -19.63 24.15 -15.25
N LEU A 164 -20.88 24.48 -14.89
CA LEU A 164 -21.47 24.02 -13.62
C LEU A 164 -21.62 22.48 -13.57
N GLY A 165 -21.85 21.83 -14.72
CA GLY A 165 -21.88 20.38 -14.80
C GLY A 165 -20.52 19.72 -14.59
N GLN A 166 -19.45 20.36 -15.04
CA GLN A 166 -18.07 19.91 -14.78
C GLN A 166 -17.68 20.11 -13.32
N GLU A 167 -18.09 21.22 -12.71
CA GLU A 167 -17.89 21.49 -11.28
C GLU A 167 -18.60 20.44 -10.42
N ALA A 168 -19.90 20.20 -10.67
CA ALA A 168 -20.66 19.16 -9.96
C ALA A 168 -20.05 17.75 -10.13
N ALA A 169 -19.49 17.43 -11.29
CA ALA A 169 -18.80 16.15 -11.51
C ALA A 169 -17.50 16.03 -10.69
N ARG A 170 -16.79 17.14 -10.48
CA ARG A 170 -15.62 17.19 -9.58
C ARG A 170 -16.04 17.05 -8.12
N ASP A 171 -17.08 17.77 -7.72
CA ASP A 171 -17.62 17.68 -6.35
C ASP A 171 -18.07 16.25 -6.03
N LEU A 172 -18.71 15.57 -6.98
CA LEU A 172 -19.07 14.16 -6.87
C LEU A 172 -17.83 13.29 -6.59
N GLN A 173 -16.76 13.49 -7.37
CA GLN A 173 -15.52 12.74 -7.22
C GLN A 173 -14.89 12.97 -5.84
N GLU A 174 -14.88 14.21 -5.35
CA GLU A 174 -14.39 14.56 -4.02
C GLU A 174 -15.23 13.93 -2.90
N ILE A 175 -16.57 14.04 -2.97
CA ILE A 175 -17.50 13.48 -1.97
C ILE A 175 -17.42 11.96 -1.92
N SER A 176 -17.27 11.31 -3.07
CA SER A 176 -17.19 9.86 -3.16
C SER A 176 -15.93 9.26 -2.54
N GLY A 177 -14.89 10.09 -2.31
CA GLY A 177 -13.56 9.62 -1.93
C GLY A 177 -12.85 8.82 -3.03
N ALA A 178 -13.46 8.71 -4.22
CA ALA A 178 -12.90 8.05 -5.39
C ALA A 178 -11.96 9.01 -6.13
N VAL A 179 -10.85 9.34 -5.47
CA VAL A 179 -9.75 10.08 -6.11
C VAL A 179 -9.27 9.26 -7.32
N SER A 180 -9.13 9.90 -8.48
CA SER A 180 -8.76 9.27 -9.76
C SER A 180 -7.56 8.33 -9.66
N GLU A 181 -6.59 8.72 -8.84
CA GLU A 181 -5.35 8.02 -8.57
C GLU A 181 -5.55 6.75 -7.71
N LEU A 182 -6.58 6.71 -6.87
CA LEU A 182 -7.00 5.51 -6.13
C LEU A 182 -7.77 4.51 -7.03
N MET A 183 -8.44 5.03 -8.06
CA MET A 183 -9.10 4.20 -9.09
C MET A 183 -8.14 3.69 -10.16
N GLY A 184 -6.84 4.03 -10.07
CA GLY A 184 -5.82 3.61 -11.03
C GLY A 184 -5.87 4.35 -12.37
N PHE A 185 -6.61 5.46 -12.46
CA PHE A 185 -6.52 6.31 -13.65
C PHE A 185 -5.15 6.99 -13.68
N GLU A 186 -4.42 6.81 -14.77
CA GLU A 186 -3.13 7.46 -15.00
C GLU A 186 -3.34 8.98 -15.09
N SER A 187 -2.92 9.70 -14.06
CA SER A 187 -2.75 11.14 -14.14
C SER A 187 -1.38 11.44 -14.77
N ASN A 188 -1.31 12.38 -15.73
CA ASN A 188 -0.07 12.95 -16.27
C ASN A 188 0.72 13.79 -15.23
N LEU A 189 0.74 13.40 -13.96
CA LEU A 189 1.45 14.09 -12.89
C LEU A 189 2.88 13.56 -12.80
N VAL A 190 3.82 14.45 -13.15
CA VAL A 190 5.26 14.17 -13.34
C VAL A 190 6.04 14.00 -12.02
N SER A 191 5.43 14.23 -10.85
CA SER A 191 6.12 14.17 -9.56
C SER A 191 5.53 13.11 -8.64
N GLY A 192 6.34 12.10 -8.28
CA GLY A 192 5.95 11.05 -7.33
C GLY A 192 5.50 11.59 -5.96
N LYS A 193 6.03 12.75 -5.54
CA LYS A 193 5.58 13.42 -4.30
C LYS A 193 4.15 13.95 -4.41
N ALA A 194 3.75 14.47 -5.56
CA ALA A 194 2.37 14.94 -5.79
C ALA A 194 1.39 13.75 -5.83
N GLN A 195 1.80 12.63 -6.43
CA GLN A 195 1.02 11.40 -6.45
C GLN A 195 0.83 10.83 -5.03
N GLU A 196 1.88 10.83 -4.21
CA GLU A 196 1.82 10.38 -2.82
C GLU A 196 0.88 11.27 -1.97
N ILE A 197 0.96 12.60 -2.11
CA ILE A 197 0.07 13.53 -1.40
C ILE A 197 -1.40 13.26 -1.75
N LYS A 198 -1.71 13.01 -3.03
CA LYS A 198 -3.09 12.72 -3.46
C LYS A 198 -3.59 11.35 -2.99
N GLN A 199 -2.74 10.32 -2.98
CA GLN A 199 -3.08 9.03 -2.39
C GLN A 199 -3.38 9.16 -0.90
N ARG A 200 -2.58 9.95 -0.17
CA ARG A 200 -2.83 10.26 1.25
C ARG A 200 -4.14 11.02 1.44
N ALA A 201 -4.46 11.97 0.57
CA ALA A 201 -5.72 12.71 0.63
C ALA A 201 -6.95 11.78 0.45
N GLY A 202 -6.91 10.87 -0.53
CA GLY A 202 -7.98 9.89 -0.72
C GLY A 202 -8.10 8.88 0.43
N ALA A 203 -6.97 8.48 1.03
CA ALA A 203 -6.97 7.65 2.23
C ALA A 203 -7.64 8.35 3.42
N THR A 204 -7.48 9.67 3.56
CA THR A 204 -8.14 10.46 4.63
C THR A 204 -9.66 10.45 4.52
N VAL A 205 -10.23 10.48 3.32
CA VAL A 205 -11.70 10.45 3.14
C VAL A 205 -12.29 9.11 3.57
N LEU A 206 -11.56 8.01 3.31
CA LEU A 206 -11.99 6.65 3.67
C LEU A 206 -11.61 6.25 5.10
N ALA A 207 -10.69 6.97 5.75
CA ALA A 207 -10.24 6.72 7.11
C ALA A 207 -11.38 6.47 8.13
N PRO A 208 -12.44 7.30 8.23
CA PRO A 208 -13.52 7.04 9.19
C PRO A 208 -14.27 5.73 8.92
N ILE A 209 -14.40 5.33 7.65
CA ILE A 209 -15.00 4.03 7.30
C ILE A 209 -14.11 2.90 7.81
N PHE A 210 -12.81 2.96 7.52
CA PHE A 210 -11.86 1.94 7.97
C PHE A 210 -11.76 1.85 9.50
N ASP A 211 -11.84 2.98 10.21
CA ASP A 211 -11.87 3.01 11.67
C ASP A 211 -13.13 2.36 12.24
N ASN A 212 -14.29 2.63 11.65
CA ASN A 212 -15.55 2.00 12.07
C ASN A 212 -15.54 0.49 11.82
N VAL A 213 -14.96 0.08 10.70
CA VAL A 213 -14.77 -1.33 10.37
C VAL A 213 -13.80 -1.98 11.36
N LYS A 214 -12.67 -1.33 11.69
CA LYS A 214 -11.73 -1.81 12.72
C LYS A 214 -12.41 -1.95 14.08
N ARG A 215 -13.23 -0.97 14.49
CA ARG A 215 -14.03 -1.04 15.72
C ARG A 215 -14.99 -2.22 15.71
N SER A 216 -15.62 -2.49 14.57
CA SER A 216 -16.53 -3.63 14.39
C SER A 216 -15.76 -4.95 14.47
N ASP A 217 -14.61 -5.07 13.79
CA ASP A 217 -13.76 -6.26 13.84
C ASP A 217 -13.21 -6.51 15.25
N THR A 218 -12.81 -5.48 15.98
CA THR A 218 -12.40 -5.61 17.40
C THR A 218 -13.54 -6.17 18.23
N ARG A 219 -14.77 -5.67 18.04
CA ARG A 219 -15.94 -6.19 18.76
C ARG A 219 -16.26 -7.63 18.37
N LEU A 220 -16.16 -7.97 17.09
CA LEU A 220 -16.28 -9.35 16.61
C LEU A 220 -15.24 -10.24 17.28
N GLY A 221 -13.98 -9.79 17.40
CA GLY A 221 -12.92 -10.49 18.11
C GLY A 221 -13.29 -10.82 19.55
N TYR A 222 -13.89 -9.88 20.28
CA TYR A 222 -14.37 -10.12 21.65
C TYR A 222 -15.47 -11.20 21.71
N LEU A 223 -16.43 -11.16 20.78
CA LEU A 223 -17.49 -12.18 20.72
C LEU A 223 -16.92 -13.56 20.37
N VAL A 224 -16.00 -13.63 19.40
CA VAL A 224 -15.33 -14.89 19.02
C VAL A 224 -14.52 -15.44 20.18
N MET A 225 -13.78 -14.59 20.89
CA MET A 225 -13.03 -15.01 22.08
C MET A 225 -13.95 -15.56 23.16
N SER A 226 -15.05 -14.87 23.44
CA SER A 226 -16.05 -15.36 24.42
C SER A 226 -16.64 -16.70 24.01
N ALA A 227 -16.95 -16.90 22.72
CA ALA A 227 -17.42 -18.19 22.22
C ALA A 227 -16.36 -19.29 22.35
N ILE A 228 -15.08 -18.99 22.10
CA ILE A 228 -13.97 -19.91 22.33
C ILE A 228 -13.91 -20.30 23.81
N GLN A 229 -13.95 -19.34 24.73
CA GLN A 229 -13.93 -19.61 26.18
C GLN A 229 -15.13 -20.45 26.64
N GLN A 230 -16.31 -20.27 26.04
CA GLN A 230 -17.51 -21.02 26.37
C GLN A 230 -17.44 -22.49 25.90
N HIS A 231 -16.89 -22.74 24.71
CA HIS A 231 -16.91 -24.06 24.07
C HIS A 231 -15.62 -24.88 24.25
N TRP A 232 -14.45 -24.24 24.42
CA TRP A 232 -13.16 -24.94 24.53
C TRP A 232 -12.81 -25.23 26.00
N LYS A 233 -13.54 -26.16 26.62
CA LYS A 233 -13.31 -26.60 28.00
C LYS A 233 -12.34 -27.77 28.15
N LYS A 234 -12.17 -28.58 27.11
CA LYS A 234 -11.32 -29.78 27.12
C LYS A 234 -9.89 -29.49 26.66
N GLU A 235 -8.97 -30.42 26.94
CA GLU A 235 -7.60 -30.37 26.43
C GLU A 235 -7.59 -30.29 24.90
N LYS A 236 -6.80 -29.36 24.36
CA LYS A 236 -6.65 -29.17 22.91
C LYS A 236 -5.19 -28.91 22.56
N VAL A 237 -4.71 -29.59 21.53
CA VAL A 237 -3.37 -29.34 20.95
C VAL A 237 -3.54 -28.49 19.69
N ILE A 238 -3.00 -27.28 19.71
CA ILE A 238 -2.92 -26.43 18.51
C ILE A 238 -1.51 -26.51 17.95
N ARG A 239 -1.40 -26.98 16.71
CA ARG A 239 -0.16 -26.96 15.95
C ARG A 239 -0.03 -25.62 15.25
N VAL A 240 0.86 -24.77 15.75
CA VAL A 240 1.22 -23.52 15.09
C VAL A 240 2.37 -23.82 14.13
N THR A 241 2.09 -23.72 12.83
CA THR A 241 3.12 -23.83 11.79
C THR A 241 3.78 -22.48 11.62
N ASP A 242 5.05 -22.37 11.98
CA ASP A 242 5.85 -21.20 11.65
C ASP A 242 6.34 -21.34 10.21
N LYS A 243 5.72 -20.60 9.29
CA LYS A 243 6.09 -20.62 7.87
C LYS A 243 7.47 -19.99 7.61
N LEU A 244 7.98 -19.16 8.53
CA LEU A 244 9.26 -18.47 8.37
C LEU A 244 10.44 -19.35 8.80
N ARG A 245 10.28 -20.16 9.84
CA ARG A 245 11.36 -21.02 10.37
C ARG A 245 11.24 -22.50 10.02
N GLY A 246 10.17 -22.94 9.35
CA GLY A 246 9.94 -24.36 9.05
C GLY A 246 9.67 -25.24 10.28
N GLY A 247 9.61 -24.65 11.47
CA GLY A 247 9.31 -25.32 12.73
C GLY A 247 7.81 -25.41 13.01
N TYR A 248 7.37 -26.52 13.59
CA TYR A 248 6.03 -26.65 14.18
C TYR A 248 6.13 -26.50 15.70
N LYS A 249 5.38 -25.56 16.26
CA LYS A 249 5.22 -25.43 17.71
C LYS A 249 3.86 -25.99 18.11
N ASN A 250 3.87 -27.09 18.85
CA ASN A 250 2.66 -27.64 19.43
C ASN A 250 2.40 -26.93 20.77
N ILE A 251 1.28 -26.21 20.85
CA ILE A 251 0.84 -25.56 22.09
C ILE A 251 -0.35 -26.37 22.61
N ILE A 252 -0.22 -26.86 23.84
CA ILE A 252 -1.28 -27.61 24.53
C ILE A 252 -2.03 -26.64 25.44
N PHE A 253 -3.35 -26.61 25.28
CA PHE A 253 -4.29 -25.80 26.05
C PHE A 253 -5.13 -26.68 26.96
N ASN A 254 -5.53 -26.13 28.11
CA ASN A 254 -6.34 -26.81 29.12
C ASN A 254 -5.78 -28.19 29.52
N GLN A 255 -4.48 -28.26 29.82
CA GLN A 255 -3.88 -29.50 30.26
C GLN A 255 -4.19 -29.72 31.75
N GLU A 256 -4.98 -30.74 32.06
CA GLU A 256 -5.25 -31.14 33.44
C GLU A 256 -3.98 -31.78 34.04
N TYR A 257 -3.49 -31.23 35.15
CA TYR A 257 -2.42 -31.82 35.93
C TYR A 257 -2.86 -31.96 37.38
N LEU A 258 -2.41 -33.05 38.00
CA LEU A 258 -2.61 -33.31 39.42
C LEU A 258 -1.47 -32.61 40.16
N ASP A 259 -1.82 -31.68 41.05
CA ASP A 259 -0.85 -30.99 41.90
C ASP A 259 -0.44 -31.89 43.08
N ASP A 260 0.68 -31.58 43.74
CA ASP A 260 1.22 -32.36 44.87
C ASP A 260 0.27 -32.44 46.08
N THR A 261 -0.77 -31.60 46.10
CA THR A 261 -1.86 -31.58 47.09
C THR A 261 -3.08 -32.42 46.71
N GLY A 262 -3.05 -33.15 45.59
CA GLY A 262 -4.16 -34.00 45.14
C GLY A 262 -5.30 -33.24 44.43
N ASN A 263 -5.13 -31.94 44.20
CA ASN A 263 -6.11 -31.11 43.48
C ASN A 263 -5.85 -31.17 41.96
N VAL A 264 -6.92 -31.27 41.17
CA VAL A 264 -6.85 -31.20 39.71
C VAL A 264 -6.77 -29.74 39.29
N ASN A 265 -5.58 -29.30 38.87
CA ASN A 265 -5.33 -27.95 38.37
C ASN A 265 -5.22 -27.98 36.84
N VAL A 266 -5.73 -26.94 36.17
CA VAL A 266 -5.68 -26.83 34.71
C VAL A 266 -4.56 -25.86 34.32
N LYS A 267 -3.53 -26.39 33.64
CA LYS A 267 -2.45 -25.58 33.06
C LYS A 267 -2.90 -24.98 31.74
N ASN A 268 -2.56 -23.71 31.51
CA ASN A 268 -2.95 -22.93 30.32
C ASN A 268 -4.47 -22.94 30.09
N ASN A 269 -5.24 -22.60 31.12
CA ASN A 269 -6.69 -22.54 31.04
C ASN A 269 -7.14 -21.32 30.20
N ILE A 270 -7.68 -21.55 28.99
CA ILE A 270 -8.20 -20.48 28.12
C ILE A 270 -9.52 -19.91 28.65
N THR A 271 -10.28 -20.73 29.38
CA THR A 271 -11.61 -20.34 29.90
C THR A 271 -11.51 -19.23 30.96
N GLN A 272 -10.31 -19.00 31.50
CA GLN A 272 -10.04 -18.01 32.54
C GLN A 272 -9.25 -16.82 31.97
N GLY A 273 -9.73 -15.61 32.22
CA GLY A 273 -9.03 -14.36 31.91
C GLY A 273 -9.78 -13.43 30.96
N LYS A 274 -9.48 -12.13 31.08
CA LYS A 274 -9.94 -11.10 30.16
C LYS A 274 -8.81 -10.77 29.19
N TYR A 275 -9.01 -11.07 27.92
CA TYR A 275 -8.02 -10.81 26.88
C TYR A 275 -8.22 -9.41 26.29
N ASP A 276 -7.12 -8.69 26.08
CA ASP A 276 -7.13 -7.53 25.21
C ASP A 276 -6.93 -8.01 23.76
N ILE A 277 -7.81 -7.56 22.85
CA ILE A 277 -7.85 -8.03 21.48
C ILE A 277 -7.51 -6.86 20.56
N VAL A 278 -6.30 -6.92 20.01
CA VAL A 278 -5.84 -5.99 18.98
C VAL A 278 -6.03 -6.65 17.62
N VAL A 279 -6.99 -6.13 16.85
CA VAL A 279 -7.19 -6.55 15.47
C VAL A 279 -6.37 -5.66 14.55
N THR A 280 -5.38 -6.27 13.90
CA THR A 280 -4.59 -5.64 12.84
C THR A 280 -4.90 -6.34 11.53
N ARG A 281 -5.30 -5.55 10.53
CA ARG A 281 -5.47 -6.07 9.18
C ARG A 281 -4.10 -6.15 8.52
N TYR A 282 -3.65 -7.36 8.25
CA TYR A 282 -2.51 -7.59 7.40
C TYR A 282 -3.01 -7.83 5.98
N PRO A 283 -2.70 -6.97 4.99
CA PRO A 283 -3.03 -7.28 3.61
C PRO A 283 -2.22 -8.51 3.21
N GLN A 284 -2.89 -9.64 2.98
CA GLN A 284 -2.26 -10.81 2.37
C GLN A 284 -2.21 -10.57 0.86
N THR A 285 -1.32 -9.70 0.41
CA THR A 285 -1.06 -9.47 -1.01
C THR A 285 0.43 -9.53 -1.29
N ASP A 286 0.79 -10.16 -2.41
CA ASP A 286 2.16 -10.30 -2.90
C ASP A 286 2.90 -8.95 -2.97
N THR A 287 2.15 -7.86 -3.17
CA THR A 287 2.62 -6.47 -3.14
C THR A 287 3.35 -6.04 -1.86
N ILE A 288 3.06 -6.65 -0.69
CA ILE A 288 3.82 -6.33 0.53
C ILE A 288 5.17 -7.02 0.51
N ARG A 289 5.25 -8.25 0.00
CA ARG A 289 6.53 -8.95 -0.13
C ARG A 289 7.44 -8.20 -1.09
N GLU A 290 6.90 -7.69 -2.19
CA GLU A 290 7.60 -6.79 -3.10
C GLU A 290 8.08 -5.52 -2.38
N LYS A 291 7.20 -4.82 -1.65
CA LYS A 291 7.60 -3.62 -0.89
C LYS A 291 8.62 -3.89 0.22
N MET A 292 8.53 -5.02 0.91
CA MET A 292 9.51 -5.45 1.90
C MET A 292 10.83 -5.79 1.23
N PHE A 293 10.80 -6.44 0.07
CA PHE A 293 11.99 -6.70 -0.73
C PHE A 293 12.64 -5.40 -1.23
N ASP A 294 11.85 -4.43 -1.69
CA ASP A 294 12.35 -3.11 -2.12
C ASP A 294 13.00 -2.37 -0.95
N LEU A 295 12.35 -2.36 0.22
CA LEU A 295 12.88 -1.73 1.44
C LEU A 295 14.13 -2.44 1.94
N LEU A 296 14.17 -3.77 1.91
CA LEU A 296 15.38 -4.54 2.25
C LEU A 296 16.49 -4.33 1.23
N SER A 297 16.17 -4.21 -0.05
CA SER A 297 17.15 -3.90 -1.11
C SER A 297 17.74 -2.51 -0.94
N GLU A 298 16.94 -1.53 -0.53
CA GLU A 298 17.39 -0.19 -0.18
C GLU A 298 18.25 -0.20 1.10
N ALA A 299 17.81 -0.94 2.12
CA ALA A 299 18.57 -1.11 3.36
C ALA A 299 19.92 -1.81 3.12
N ILE A 300 19.98 -2.82 2.25
CA ILE A 300 21.22 -3.50 1.84
C ILE A 300 22.17 -2.52 1.16
N LYS A 301 21.67 -1.66 0.26
CA LYS A 301 22.46 -0.63 -0.42
C LYS A 301 23.01 0.44 0.55
N ALA A 302 22.27 0.75 1.62
CA ALA A 302 22.63 1.76 2.61
C ALA A 302 23.43 1.20 3.80
N SER A 303 23.58 -0.12 3.93
CA SER A 303 24.17 -0.76 5.11
C SER A 303 25.69 -1.00 4.99
N PRO A 304 26.42 -1.02 6.13
CA PRO A 304 27.83 -1.41 6.16
C PRO A 304 28.03 -2.86 5.70
N PRO A 305 29.19 -3.20 5.10
CA PRO A 305 29.46 -4.54 4.55
C PRO A 305 29.30 -5.71 5.53
N GLU A 306 29.41 -5.46 6.84
CA GLU A 306 29.25 -6.47 7.89
C GLU A 306 27.79 -6.89 8.13
N ALA A 307 26.82 -6.01 7.88
CA ALA A 307 25.39 -6.29 8.06
C ALA A 307 24.72 -6.82 6.78
N VAL A 308 25.36 -6.61 5.63
CA VAL A 308 24.87 -7.04 4.31
C VAL A 308 24.53 -8.54 4.26
N PRO A 309 25.35 -9.47 4.80
CA PRO A 309 25.03 -10.90 4.78
C PRO A 309 23.74 -11.27 5.52
N GLN A 310 23.47 -10.64 6.66
CA GLN A 310 22.27 -10.90 7.47
C GLN A 310 21.02 -10.32 6.80
N LEU A 311 21.14 -9.14 6.20
CA LEU A 311 20.05 -8.51 5.46
C LEU A 311 19.73 -9.24 4.16
N ILE A 312 20.74 -9.78 3.48
CA ILE A 312 20.58 -10.65 2.31
C ILE A 312 19.82 -11.92 2.70
N ASP A 313 20.20 -12.61 3.78
CA ASP A 313 19.50 -13.81 4.26
C ASP A 313 17.99 -13.53 4.49
N ILE A 314 17.68 -12.42 5.19
CA ILE A 314 16.30 -11.98 5.44
C ILE A 314 15.57 -11.59 4.15
N ALA A 315 16.24 -10.94 3.20
CA ALA A 315 15.66 -10.56 1.92
C ALA A 315 15.31 -11.78 1.05
N PHE A 316 16.20 -12.77 0.98
CA PHE A 316 15.94 -14.02 0.27
C PHE A 316 14.86 -14.87 0.96
N GLU A 317 14.65 -14.71 2.27
CA GLU A 317 13.50 -15.29 2.97
C GLU A 317 12.15 -14.68 2.55
N GLN A 318 12.11 -13.48 1.98
CA GLN A 318 10.86 -12.85 1.53
C GLN A 318 10.48 -13.19 0.08
N ILE A 319 11.39 -13.76 -0.72
CA ILE A 319 11.17 -14.10 -2.13
C ILE A 319 10.71 -15.57 -2.26
N ASP A 320 9.71 -15.82 -3.10
CA ASP A 320 9.31 -17.17 -3.52
C ASP A 320 10.23 -17.65 -4.67
N LEU A 321 11.41 -18.16 -4.31
CA LEU A 321 12.33 -18.80 -5.26
C LEU A 321 12.18 -20.33 -5.23
N PRO A 322 12.23 -21.02 -6.38
CA PRO A 322 12.42 -22.47 -6.40
C PRO A 322 13.80 -22.80 -5.79
N ASN A 323 13.88 -23.83 -4.94
CA ASN A 323 15.10 -24.27 -4.23
C ASN A 323 15.69 -23.26 -3.23
N LYS A 324 14.85 -22.44 -2.61
CA LYS A 324 15.21 -21.46 -1.57
C LYS A 324 16.08 -22.03 -0.44
N ASP A 325 15.75 -23.21 0.06
CA ASP A 325 16.46 -23.81 1.19
C ASP A 325 17.94 -24.10 0.88
N ILE A 326 18.23 -24.48 -0.37
CA ILE A 326 19.59 -24.77 -0.84
C ILE A 326 20.40 -23.46 -0.97
N ILE A 327 19.76 -22.39 -1.44
CA ILE A 327 20.38 -21.07 -1.60
C ILE A 327 20.67 -20.45 -0.23
N LEU A 328 19.73 -20.52 0.71
CA LEU A 328 19.90 -20.02 2.09
C LEU A 328 20.99 -20.82 2.82
N THR A 329 21.01 -22.15 2.68
CA THR A 329 22.05 -22.99 3.29
C THR A 329 23.44 -22.63 2.76
N ARG A 330 23.58 -22.41 1.44
CA ARG A 330 24.84 -21.98 0.83
C ARG A 330 25.27 -20.58 1.27
N LEU A 331 24.34 -19.63 1.32
CA LEU A 331 24.63 -18.26 1.78
C LEU A 331 25.07 -18.24 3.26
N ARG A 332 24.39 -18.99 4.13
CA ARG A 332 24.75 -19.12 5.54
C ARG A 332 26.12 -19.77 5.74
N GLN A 333 26.45 -20.77 4.92
CA GLN A 333 27.79 -21.40 4.89
C GLN A 333 28.89 -20.47 4.39
N THR A 334 28.63 -19.64 3.37
CA THR A 334 29.62 -18.68 2.85
C THR A 334 29.92 -17.54 3.81
N PHE A 335 28.99 -17.17 4.69
CA PHE A 335 29.12 -16.04 5.62
C PHE A 335 29.30 -16.43 7.09
N ASN A 336 29.50 -17.71 7.41
CA ASN A 336 29.66 -18.22 8.79
C ASN A 336 28.54 -17.77 9.75
N LEU A 337 27.30 -17.67 9.28
CA LEU A 337 26.14 -17.35 10.12
C LEU A 337 25.60 -18.62 10.78
N ALA A 338 25.32 -18.56 12.08
CA ALA A 338 24.84 -19.70 12.84
C ALA A 338 23.47 -20.18 12.32
N ILE A 339 23.39 -21.47 11.99
CA ILE A 339 22.17 -22.15 11.57
C ILE A 339 21.28 -22.32 12.83
N PRO A 340 20.08 -21.72 12.90
CA PRO A 340 19.12 -22.12 13.90
C PRO A 340 18.50 -23.44 13.46
N ASP A 341 18.53 -24.42 14.35
CA ASP A 341 18.06 -25.80 14.16
C ASP A 341 18.96 -26.72 13.33
N GLN A 342 19.99 -27.23 14.00
CA GLN A 342 20.21 -28.68 14.06
C GLN A 342 20.88 -29.01 15.39
N ASN A 343 20.22 -29.84 16.21
CA ASN A 343 20.85 -30.52 17.34
C ASN A 343 21.89 -31.51 16.79
N LEU A 344 23.06 -31.00 16.42
CA LEU A 344 24.23 -31.78 16.06
C LEU A 344 25.21 -31.73 17.24
N THR A 345 25.59 -32.92 17.71
CA THR A 345 26.52 -33.13 18.83
C THR A 345 27.82 -32.35 18.59
N LYS A 346 28.25 -31.57 19.59
CA LYS A 346 29.39 -30.63 19.49
C LYS A 346 30.69 -31.25 18.94
N GLU A 347 30.91 -32.55 19.12
CA GLU A 347 32.12 -33.25 18.64
C GLU A 347 32.15 -33.48 17.12
N GLN A 348 31.01 -33.68 16.45
CA GLN A 348 30.98 -33.90 14.99
C GLN A 348 31.12 -32.57 14.21
N LEU A 349 30.70 -31.46 14.82
CA LEU A 349 30.85 -30.14 14.23
C LEU A 349 32.32 -29.70 14.24
N GLU A 350 33.05 -29.97 15.32
CA GLU A 350 34.48 -29.63 15.43
C GLU A 350 35.36 -30.43 14.47
N SER A 351 35.04 -31.71 14.23
CA SER A 351 35.78 -32.52 13.25
C SER A 351 35.54 -32.01 11.82
N GLN A 352 34.29 -31.68 11.45
CA GLN A 352 33.99 -31.11 10.13
C GLN A 352 34.56 -29.69 9.95
N LEU A 353 34.58 -28.87 11.00
CA LEU A 353 35.20 -27.54 10.96
C LEU A 353 36.72 -27.61 10.78
N ARG A 354 37.39 -28.59 11.38
CA ARG A 354 38.83 -28.82 11.16
C ARG A 354 39.11 -29.30 9.75
N GLU A 355 38.29 -30.21 9.23
CA GLU A 355 38.46 -30.74 7.88
C GLU A 355 38.20 -29.66 6.81
N GLN A 356 37.16 -28.84 6.99
CA GLN A 356 36.90 -27.69 6.11
C GLN A 356 37.99 -26.62 6.18
N ARG A 357 38.51 -26.31 7.38
CA ARG A 357 39.62 -25.35 7.51
C ARG A 357 40.91 -25.85 6.86
N ALA A 358 41.18 -27.15 6.92
CA ALA A 358 42.33 -27.74 6.23
C ALA A 358 42.18 -27.63 4.70
N VAL A 359 41.00 -27.96 4.16
CA VAL A 359 40.72 -27.88 2.72
C VAL A 359 40.68 -26.42 2.23
N GLN A 360 40.20 -25.47 3.04
CA GLN A 360 40.24 -24.04 2.70
C GLN A 360 41.67 -23.50 2.71
N ALA A 361 42.48 -23.84 3.71
CA ALA A 361 43.87 -23.41 3.75
C ALA A 361 44.69 -23.96 2.56
N GLU A 362 44.38 -25.17 2.10
CA GLU A 362 45.03 -25.77 0.93
C GLU A 362 44.62 -25.05 -0.38
N LYS A 363 43.34 -24.72 -0.53
CA LYS A 363 42.84 -23.93 -1.66
C LYS A 363 43.36 -22.49 -1.64
N ASP A 364 43.40 -21.85 -0.49
CA ASP A 364 43.89 -20.49 -0.36
C ASP A 364 45.39 -20.43 -0.73
N ALA A 365 46.19 -21.40 -0.28
CA ALA A 365 47.60 -21.50 -0.67
C ALA A 365 47.82 -21.80 -2.17
N GLU A 366 46.92 -22.55 -2.82
CA GLU A 366 46.96 -22.80 -4.26
C GLU A 366 46.54 -21.55 -5.06
N THR A 367 45.50 -20.84 -4.60
CA THR A 367 45.06 -19.59 -5.25
C THR A 367 46.06 -18.46 -5.08
N GLU A 368 46.76 -18.36 -3.96
CA GLU A 368 47.78 -17.34 -3.73
C GLU A 368 49.00 -17.57 -4.66
N LYS A 369 49.40 -18.83 -4.86
CA LYS A 369 50.45 -19.17 -5.85
C LYS A 369 50.03 -18.80 -7.28
N LEU A 370 48.81 -19.17 -7.70
CA LEU A 370 48.29 -18.81 -9.02
C LEU A 370 48.15 -17.29 -9.20
N GLN A 371 47.77 -16.55 -8.16
CA GLN A 371 47.68 -15.09 -8.20
C GLN A 371 49.06 -14.43 -8.29
N THR A 372 50.08 -14.94 -7.59
CA THR A 372 51.45 -14.41 -7.72
C THR A 372 52.03 -14.65 -9.12
N GLU A 373 51.71 -15.78 -9.74
CA GLU A 373 52.13 -16.10 -11.12
C GLU A 373 51.36 -15.28 -12.17
N GLU A 374 50.07 -15.03 -11.95
CA GLU A 374 49.32 -14.09 -12.80
C GLU A 374 49.81 -12.64 -12.66
N GLN A 375 50.16 -12.21 -11.45
CA GLN A 375 50.66 -10.86 -11.20
C GLN A 375 52.05 -10.66 -11.82
N SER A 376 52.93 -11.65 -11.77
CA SER A 376 54.24 -11.56 -12.44
C SER A 376 54.09 -11.46 -13.96
N LEU A 377 53.21 -12.27 -14.56
CA LEU A 377 52.90 -12.21 -16.00
C LEU A 377 52.22 -10.88 -16.41
N LYS A 378 51.37 -10.32 -15.56
CA LYS A 378 50.76 -9.00 -15.78
C LYS A 378 51.81 -7.89 -15.70
N ASN A 379 52.74 -7.96 -14.74
CA ASN A 379 53.83 -7.00 -14.59
C ASN A 379 54.79 -7.02 -15.80
N GLU A 380 55.13 -8.20 -16.34
CA GLU A 380 55.91 -8.30 -17.57
C GLU A 380 55.19 -7.68 -18.79
N LYS A 381 53.88 -7.93 -18.94
CA LYS A 381 53.08 -7.33 -20.01
C LYS A 381 53.02 -5.81 -19.91
N ILE A 382 52.89 -5.28 -18.69
CA ILE A 382 52.88 -3.83 -18.43
C ILE A 382 54.24 -3.22 -18.77
N LEU A 383 55.35 -3.86 -18.36
CA LEU A 383 56.70 -3.40 -18.72
C LEU A 383 56.94 -3.40 -20.25
N ALA A 384 56.44 -4.42 -20.95
CA ALA A 384 56.51 -4.47 -22.41
C ALA A 384 55.66 -3.38 -23.09
N GLN A 385 54.49 -3.06 -22.53
CA GLN A 385 53.65 -1.95 -23.02
C GLN A 385 54.30 -0.59 -22.77
N ILE A 386 54.90 -0.36 -21.59
CA ILE A 386 55.63 0.88 -21.28
C ILE A 386 56.78 1.10 -22.27
N LYS A 387 57.56 0.06 -22.60
CA LYS A 387 58.63 0.16 -23.60
C LYS A 387 58.11 0.51 -25.00
N ARG A 388 56.97 -0.06 -25.42
CA ARG A 388 56.34 0.29 -26.71
C ARG A 388 55.85 1.74 -26.73
N LEU A 389 55.24 2.19 -25.63
CA LEU A 389 54.73 3.54 -25.49
C LEU A 389 55.86 4.58 -25.49
N LEU A 390 56.98 4.29 -24.82
CA LEU A 390 58.17 5.15 -24.88
C LEU A 390 58.77 5.24 -26.28
N ALA A 391 58.83 4.13 -27.02
CA ALA A 391 59.30 4.14 -28.41
C ALA A 391 58.36 4.92 -29.35
N GLN A 392 57.04 4.84 -29.12
CA GLN A 392 56.06 5.68 -29.83
C GLN A 392 56.22 7.17 -29.50
N ILE A 393 56.43 7.52 -28.23
CA ILE A 393 56.66 8.92 -27.83
C ILE A 393 57.93 9.49 -28.47
N GLU A 394 59.00 8.70 -28.63
CA GLU A 394 60.21 9.13 -29.35
C GLU A 394 59.97 9.33 -30.84
N LEU A 395 59.18 8.46 -31.49
CA LEU A 395 58.80 8.61 -32.90
C LEU A 395 57.95 9.87 -33.10
N ASP A 396 56.92 10.05 -32.27
CA ASP A 396 56.00 11.21 -32.33
C ASP A 396 56.73 12.53 -32.08
N LYS A 397 57.72 12.56 -31.18
CA LYS A 397 58.60 13.73 -30.99
C LYS A 397 59.44 14.02 -32.22
N SER A 398 60.00 12.99 -32.86
CA SER A 398 60.78 13.18 -34.08
C SER A 398 59.92 13.63 -35.27
N GLU A 399 58.64 13.23 -35.31
CA GLU A 399 57.69 13.70 -36.32
C GLU A 399 57.23 15.13 -36.04
N ALA A 400 57.03 15.51 -34.77
CA ALA A 400 56.73 16.89 -34.40
C ALA A 400 57.86 17.86 -34.76
N GLU A 401 59.13 17.50 -34.50
CA GLU A 401 60.29 18.33 -34.89
C GLU A 401 60.40 18.49 -36.43
N LYS A 402 60.04 17.46 -37.21
CA LYS A 402 59.99 17.55 -38.68
C LYS A 402 58.87 18.45 -39.18
N ILE A 403 57.69 18.38 -38.56
CA ILE A 403 56.55 19.23 -38.95
C ILE A 403 56.83 20.70 -38.59
N ASP A 404 57.46 20.98 -37.46
CA ASP A 404 57.79 22.34 -37.06
C ASP A 404 58.87 22.94 -37.97
N THR A 405 59.89 22.16 -38.34
CA THR A 405 60.89 22.58 -39.32
C THR A 405 60.33 22.79 -40.73
N GLU A 406 59.38 21.96 -41.18
CA GLU A 406 58.68 22.17 -42.46
C GLU A 406 57.79 23.41 -42.45
N LYS A 407 57.10 23.70 -41.33
CA LYS A 407 56.30 24.91 -41.17
C LYS A 407 57.15 26.18 -41.21
N GLU A 408 58.27 26.22 -40.51
CA GLU A 408 59.21 27.35 -40.56
C GLU A 408 59.75 27.57 -41.99
N LEU A 409 60.01 26.51 -42.74
CA LEU A 409 60.46 26.59 -44.12
C LEU A 409 59.36 27.05 -45.10
N SER A 410 58.09 26.72 -44.83
CA SER A 410 56.95 27.21 -45.62
C SER A 410 56.66 28.69 -45.39
N ILE A 411 56.70 29.15 -44.12
CA ILE A 411 56.51 30.56 -43.77
C ILE A 411 57.62 31.43 -44.39
N ALA A 412 58.87 30.94 -44.40
CA ALA A 412 59.98 31.64 -45.03
C ALA A 412 59.89 31.71 -46.57
N LYS A 413 59.16 30.78 -47.22
CA LYS A 413 58.89 30.82 -48.66
C LYS A 413 57.77 31.80 -49.00
N ASP A 414 56.68 31.79 -48.25
CA ASP A 414 55.55 32.72 -48.45
C ASP A 414 56.00 34.19 -48.28
N THR A 415 56.83 34.49 -47.27
CA THR A 415 57.37 35.86 -47.12
C THR A 415 58.30 36.30 -48.25
N ARG A 416 58.94 35.37 -48.97
CA ARG A 416 59.78 35.70 -50.13
C ARG A 416 58.94 35.89 -51.40
N GLU A 417 57.83 35.18 -51.54
CA GLU A 417 56.94 35.33 -52.69
C GLU A 417 56.16 36.65 -52.64
N ASP A 418 55.74 37.11 -51.45
CA ASP A 418 55.10 38.42 -51.26
C ASP A 418 56.06 39.60 -51.56
N GLU A 419 57.34 39.51 -51.16
CA GLU A 419 58.35 40.53 -51.50
C GLU A 419 58.65 40.57 -53.03
N THR A 420 58.54 39.43 -53.73
CA THR A 420 58.69 39.41 -55.19
C THR A 420 57.46 39.92 -55.94
N HIS A 421 56.26 39.75 -55.38
CA HIS A 421 55.02 40.23 -56.02
C HIS A 421 54.87 41.76 -55.90
N ASP A 422 55.28 42.36 -54.78
CA ASP A 422 55.25 43.81 -54.60
C ASP A 422 56.30 44.57 -55.45
N LEU A 423 57.40 43.91 -55.85
CA LEU A 423 58.39 44.49 -56.75
C LEU A 423 57.98 44.43 -58.24
N GLU A 424 57.18 43.46 -58.66
CA GLU A 424 56.68 43.38 -60.05
C GLU A 424 55.55 44.39 -60.34
N ILE A 425 54.77 44.80 -59.33
CA ILE A 425 53.69 45.78 -59.51
C ILE A 425 54.21 47.24 -59.60
N MET A 426 55.42 47.54 -59.11
CA MET A 426 56.03 48.87 -59.24
C MET A 426 56.82 49.13 -60.53
N ALA A 427 57.10 48.10 -61.35
CA ALA A 427 57.92 48.24 -62.56
C ALA A 427 57.12 48.41 -63.88
N GLY A 428 55.79 48.34 -63.85
CA GLY A 428 54.94 48.38 -65.04
C GLY A 428 54.07 49.63 -65.14
N GLY A 429 54.64 50.84 -65.14
CA GLY A 429 53.83 52.06 -65.09
C GLY A 429 54.50 53.41 -65.35
N ASN A 430 55.42 53.55 -66.30
CA ASN A 430 55.53 54.76 -67.14
C ASN A 430 56.59 54.64 -68.23
N ARG A 431 56.39 55.46 -69.26
CA ARG A 431 57.27 55.79 -70.38
C ARG A 431 58.72 56.07 -70.00
#